data_AF-A0A4Y7PM66-F1
#
_entry.id   AF-A0A4Y7PM66-F1
#
_cell.length_a   1.000
_cell.length_b   1.000
_cell.length_c   1.000
_cell.angle_alpha   90.00
_cell.angle_beta   90.00
_cell.angle_gamma   90.00
#
_symmetry.space_group_name_H-M   'P 1'
#
loop_
_entity.id
_entity.type
_entity.pdbx_description
1 polymer ?
#
loop_
_entity_poly.entity_id
_entity_poly.type
_entity_poly.pdbx_seq_one_letter_code
_entity_poly.pdbx_strand_id
1 'polypeptide(L)'
;MFLVGVIPGPHEPSLEQINHFLAPLVDDLLRFWHSGVRYTRTHKFKNGRLVRCAVIPLVCDVPAARQMAGFSSHSASLFCSVCNLRKDHINNLNYRKWPRRKNAQHRKFAEQWRDAATTEDRDDIFADHGLRWSELLRLPYWKPIDFTVVDTMHALFLGNLKRHCRQIFGMDVKIADGDGRRVDTSRKEPSTQDAVLAHLILKTGKEDLLRKLKYPILRKLCDDFGVVLPKKKASKDDMVVALVALVRHRLSSKKEVEPNKELPTAEEMERAKVLFEVGHSKRISQLRKPVLQELCRGILGAVDTSLTKAQLMERLNAWRLQKGIANEEGTVLRQDIQRLAYATNVKPKKTLVLGKATLKQLWTDMEKTVLPSWVARGPREVGSARCGKLSADQWRSTCSIHLVVTLVRLWGNEPPPERFRLMLDNFMDLITATKLATMRSTSEARIAEYETTMHRYLSTMLKLFPDATISPNQHLSMHLATFLRNFGPPHAWGTWASERMNHLLQTVKTNARFGELEITMFRRVCRLQRLRAM
;
A
#
# COMPACT_ATOMS: atom_id res chain seq x y z
N MET A 1 -4.29 24.90 23.65
CA MET A 1 -5.22 24.35 22.63
C MET A 1 -6.59 24.94 22.89
N PHE A 2 -7.22 25.51 21.87
CA PHE A 2 -8.54 26.11 21.94
C PHE A 2 -9.51 25.23 21.14
N LEU A 3 -10.63 24.83 21.75
CA LEU A 3 -11.66 24.03 21.07
C LEU A 3 -12.63 25.00 20.41
N VAL A 4 -12.73 24.92 19.07
CA VAL A 4 -13.60 25.82 18.29
C VAL A 4 -14.99 25.25 18.09
N GLY A 5 -15.09 23.93 17.88
CA GLY A 5 -16.35 23.26 17.66
C GLY A 5 -16.21 21.75 17.77
N VAL A 6 -17.36 21.08 17.85
CA VAL A 6 -17.48 19.62 17.90
C VAL A 6 -18.49 19.20 16.86
N ILE A 7 -18.13 18.26 16.01
CA ILE A 7 -19.06 17.65 15.06
C ILE A 7 -19.62 16.39 15.75
N PRO A 8 -20.91 16.36 16.12
CA PRO A 8 -21.49 15.19 16.77
C PRO A 8 -21.54 14.00 15.81
N GLY A 9 -21.27 12.80 16.32
CA GLY A 9 -21.50 11.55 15.60
C GLY A 9 -23.00 11.20 15.52
N PRO A 10 -23.37 9.99 15.04
CA PRO A 10 -22.50 8.85 14.73
C PRO A 10 -21.89 8.85 13.33
N HIS A 11 -22.36 9.72 12.43
CA HIS A 11 -21.89 9.81 11.06
C HIS A 11 -21.04 11.05 10.84
N GLU A 12 -19.98 10.90 10.06
CA GLU A 12 -19.20 12.04 9.59
C GLU A 12 -20.07 12.91 8.66
N PRO A 13 -19.88 14.24 8.69
CA PRO A 13 -20.58 15.10 7.74
C PRO A 13 -20.17 14.71 6.32
N SER A 14 -21.05 14.95 5.36
CA SER A 14 -20.66 14.82 3.95
C SER A 14 -19.56 15.82 3.59
N LEU A 15 -19.01 15.63 2.40
CA LEU A 15 -17.92 16.46 1.87
C LEU A 15 -18.36 17.91 1.61
N GLU A 16 -19.67 18.16 1.52
CA GLU A 16 -20.25 19.50 1.39
C GLU A 16 -20.71 20.05 2.74
N GLN A 17 -21.32 19.21 3.60
CA GLN A 17 -21.80 19.65 4.92
C GLN A 17 -20.70 20.20 5.83
N ILE A 18 -19.44 19.75 5.63
CA ILE A 18 -18.30 20.29 6.36
C ILE A 18 -18.13 21.81 6.15
N ASN A 19 -18.52 22.33 4.97
CA ASN A 19 -18.44 23.75 4.68
C ASN A 19 -19.40 24.55 5.56
N HIS A 20 -20.60 24.04 5.85
CA HIS A 20 -21.52 24.70 6.78
C HIS A 20 -20.96 24.76 8.20
N PHE A 21 -20.17 23.76 8.61
CA PHE A 21 -19.49 23.77 9.90
C PHE A 21 -18.31 24.75 9.92
N LEU A 22 -17.58 24.87 8.81
CA LEU A 22 -16.43 25.75 8.70
C LEU A 22 -16.78 27.24 8.53
N ALA A 23 -17.92 27.54 7.90
CA ALA A 23 -18.28 28.92 7.53
C ALA A 23 -18.25 29.91 8.70
N PRO A 24 -18.85 29.64 9.89
CA PRO A 24 -18.81 30.57 11.01
C PRO A 24 -17.39 30.84 11.53
N LEU A 25 -16.55 29.79 11.57
CA LEU A 25 -15.14 29.93 11.94
C LEU A 25 -14.39 30.81 10.94
N VAL A 26 -14.65 30.63 9.64
CA VAL A 26 -14.02 31.41 8.58
C VAL A 26 -14.47 32.87 8.63
N ASP A 27 -15.74 33.15 8.92
CA ASP A 27 -16.26 34.51 9.11
C ASP A 27 -15.51 35.25 10.23
N ASP A 28 -15.33 34.59 11.38
CA ASP A 28 -14.54 35.14 12.49
C ASP A 28 -13.08 35.39 12.07
N LEU A 29 -12.45 34.41 11.41
CA LEU A 29 -11.06 34.52 10.96
C LEU A 29 -10.83 35.63 9.94
N LEU A 30 -11.80 35.90 9.06
CA LEU A 30 -11.76 37.04 8.14
C LEU A 30 -11.77 38.36 8.90
N ARG A 31 -12.63 38.50 9.92
CA ARG A 31 -12.64 39.69 10.79
C ARG A 31 -11.30 39.86 11.51
N PHE A 32 -10.75 38.77 12.05
CA PHE A 32 -9.44 38.78 12.70
C PHE A 32 -8.30 39.15 11.74
N TRP A 33 -8.41 38.81 10.46
CA TRP A 33 -7.39 39.10 9.45
C TRP A 33 -7.44 40.55 8.96
N HIS A 34 -8.60 41.04 8.54
CA HIS A 34 -8.75 42.35 7.91
C HIS A 34 -8.64 43.50 8.91
N SER A 35 -9.52 43.54 9.91
CA SER A 35 -9.54 44.61 10.92
C SER A 35 -8.79 44.22 12.19
N GLY A 36 -8.79 42.93 12.53
CA GLY A 36 -8.48 42.46 13.88
C GLY A 36 -9.66 42.69 14.83
N VAL A 37 -9.56 42.09 16.03
CA VAL A 37 -10.55 42.23 17.12
C VAL A 37 -9.88 42.94 18.29
N ARG A 38 -10.45 44.08 18.70
CA ARG A 38 -9.94 44.84 19.85
C ARG A 38 -10.61 44.36 21.13
N TYR A 39 -9.81 43.80 22.04
CA TYR A 39 -10.25 43.51 23.39
C TYR A 39 -10.00 44.74 24.26
N THR A 40 -11.02 45.19 24.98
CA THR A 40 -10.94 46.37 25.87
C THR A 40 -10.02 46.13 27.07
N ARG A 41 -9.88 44.86 27.50
CA ARG A 41 -8.99 44.44 28.58
C ARG A 41 -8.61 42.97 28.41
N THR A 42 -7.37 42.62 28.76
CA THR A 42 -6.91 41.23 28.93
C THR A 42 -6.11 41.12 30.23
N HIS A 43 -5.83 39.90 30.69
CA HIS A 43 -5.09 39.69 31.95
C HIS A 43 -3.74 40.44 32.01
N LYS A 44 -2.97 40.42 30.91
CA LYS A 44 -1.67 41.13 30.82
C LYS A 44 -1.77 42.58 30.33
N PHE A 45 -2.90 43.00 29.76
CA PHE A 45 -3.05 44.33 29.16
C PHE A 45 -4.36 44.98 29.65
N LYS A 46 -4.26 45.78 30.72
CA LYS A 46 -5.40 46.45 31.36
C LYS A 46 -6.13 47.43 30.43
N ASN A 47 -5.39 48.09 29.53
CA ASN A 47 -5.90 49.03 28.52
C ASN A 47 -6.33 48.35 27.20
N GLY A 48 -6.36 47.02 27.20
CA GLY A 48 -6.75 46.23 26.04
C GLY A 48 -5.63 46.01 25.03
N ARG A 49 -5.94 45.28 23.96
CA ARG A 49 -5.08 45.14 22.78
C ARG A 49 -5.89 44.79 21.54
N LEU A 50 -5.34 45.15 20.38
CA LEU A 50 -5.78 44.59 19.10
C LEU A 50 -5.17 43.18 18.94
N VAL A 51 -5.99 42.22 18.54
CA VAL A 51 -5.57 40.85 18.23
C VAL A 51 -5.92 40.55 16.78
N ARG A 52 -4.95 39.98 16.06
CA ARG A 52 -5.14 39.39 14.74
C ARG A 52 -4.83 37.91 14.83
N CYS A 53 -5.58 37.10 14.10
CA CYS A 53 -5.47 35.64 14.08
C CYS A 53 -5.45 35.14 12.64
N ALA A 54 -4.70 34.07 12.40
CA ALA A 54 -4.69 33.36 11.13
C ALA A 54 -4.58 31.85 11.38
N VAL A 55 -5.24 31.05 10.55
CA VAL A 55 -5.08 29.59 10.56
C VAL A 55 -4.05 29.19 9.50
N ILE A 56 -3.01 28.48 9.91
CA ILE A 56 -1.96 28.02 8.99
C ILE A 56 -1.96 26.51 8.86
N PRO A 57 -1.19 25.67 9.55
CA PRO A 57 -1.25 24.29 9.13
C PRO A 57 -2.61 23.68 9.53
N LEU A 58 -3.35 23.19 8.54
CA LEU A 58 -4.39 22.21 8.73
C LEU A 58 -3.68 20.88 8.98
N VAL A 59 -3.72 20.43 10.23
CA VAL A 59 -3.06 19.21 10.68
C VAL A 59 -4.12 18.18 11.03
N CYS A 60 -4.20 17.12 10.23
CA CYS A 60 -5.13 16.04 10.42
C CYS A 60 -4.66 14.79 9.65
N ASP A 61 -5.40 13.69 9.78
CA ASP A 61 -5.16 12.52 8.96
C ASP A 61 -5.57 12.76 7.50
N VAL A 62 -5.22 11.82 6.61
CA VAL A 62 -5.46 12.00 5.16
C VAL A 62 -6.95 12.18 4.85
N PRO A 63 -7.89 11.35 5.36
CA PRO A 63 -9.33 11.56 5.15
C PRO A 63 -9.83 12.95 5.54
N ALA A 64 -9.54 13.40 6.77
CA ALA A 64 -9.97 14.72 7.21
C ALA A 64 -9.34 15.84 6.38
N ALA A 65 -8.07 15.70 5.97
CA ALA A 65 -7.42 16.67 5.09
C ALA A 65 -8.13 16.79 3.73
N ARG A 66 -8.66 15.67 3.19
CA ARG A 66 -9.42 15.69 1.92
C ARG A 66 -10.75 16.40 2.06
N GLN A 67 -11.46 16.15 3.16
CA GLN A 67 -12.73 16.77 3.44
C GLN A 67 -12.57 18.28 3.68
N MET A 68 -11.64 18.67 4.56
CA MET A 68 -11.47 20.05 5.00
C MET A 68 -10.87 20.95 3.93
N ALA A 69 -9.93 20.44 3.11
CA ALA A 69 -9.25 21.23 2.08
C ALA A 69 -9.73 20.92 0.64
N GLY A 70 -10.86 20.21 0.49
CA GLY A 70 -11.52 20.04 -0.81
C GLY A 70 -10.78 19.14 -1.81
N PHE A 71 -9.93 18.22 -1.36
CA PHE A 71 -9.21 17.30 -2.25
C PHE A 71 -9.99 16.00 -2.49
N SER A 72 -9.70 15.30 -3.59
CA SER A 72 -10.19 13.94 -3.85
C SER A 72 -9.59 12.89 -2.90
N SER A 73 -10.27 11.74 -2.80
CA SER A 73 -9.86 10.65 -1.91
C SER A 73 -8.47 10.10 -2.25
N HIS A 74 -7.86 9.42 -1.27
CA HIS A 74 -6.59 8.69 -1.47
C HIS A 74 -6.72 7.53 -2.48
N SER A 75 -7.96 7.13 -2.83
CA SER A 75 -8.22 6.06 -3.79
C SER A 75 -8.36 6.56 -5.23
N ALA A 76 -8.60 7.87 -5.43
CA ALA A 76 -8.81 8.51 -6.73
C ALA A 76 -7.56 8.53 -7.62
N SER A 77 -7.72 8.90 -8.90
CA SER A 77 -6.60 9.07 -9.83
C SER A 77 -5.64 10.16 -9.35
N LEU A 78 -6.17 11.30 -8.90
CA LEU A 78 -5.42 12.43 -8.34
C LEU A 78 -5.35 12.37 -6.80
N PHE A 79 -4.70 11.35 -6.27
CA PHE A 79 -4.71 11.02 -4.84
C PHE A 79 -3.90 11.96 -3.92
N CYS A 80 -2.96 12.75 -4.46
CA CYS A 80 -2.01 13.55 -3.69
C CYS A 80 -2.45 15.01 -3.53
N SER A 81 -2.24 15.61 -2.35
CA SER A 81 -2.52 17.05 -2.08
C SER A 81 -1.41 17.98 -2.57
N VAL A 82 -0.20 17.44 -2.81
CA VAL A 82 1.00 18.24 -3.12
C VAL A 82 1.36 18.18 -4.61
N CYS A 83 1.12 17.05 -5.27
CA CYS A 83 1.44 16.86 -6.69
C CYS A 83 0.25 16.29 -7.47
N ASN A 84 0.35 16.36 -8.79
CA ASN A 84 -0.61 15.84 -9.77
C ASN A 84 -0.17 14.49 -10.36
N LEU A 85 0.74 13.75 -9.70
CA LEU A 85 1.07 12.40 -10.12
C LEU A 85 -0.20 11.54 -10.04
N ARG A 86 -0.54 10.88 -11.15
CA ARG A 86 -1.69 9.97 -11.20
C ARG A 86 -1.38 8.66 -10.48
N LYS A 87 -2.40 8.05 -9.88
CA LYS A 87 -2.27 6.85 -9.03
C LYS A 87 -1.76 5.61 -9.78
N ASP A 88 -2.03 5.49 -11.07
CA ASP A 88 -1.46 4.47 -11.94
C ASP A 88 0.07 4.57 -12.04
N HIS A 89 0.63 5.77 -11.84
CA HIS A 89 2.07 6.03 -11.82
C HIS A 89 2.65 6.12 -10.39
N ILE A 90 1.94 5.65 -9.34
CA ILE A 90 2.35 5.81 -7.94
C ILE A 90 3.72 5.19 -7.60
N ASN A 91 4.16 4.20 -8.38
CA ASN A 91 5.47 3.57 -8.24
C ASN A 91 6.62 4.38 -8.87
N ASN A 92 6.34 5.48 -9.57
CA ASN A 92 7.37 6.39 -10.06
C ASN A 92 7.96 7.18 -8.89
N LEU A 93 9.18 6.83 -8.47
CA LEU A 93 9.88 7.48 -7.36
C LEU A 93 10.71 8.71 -7.73
N ASN A 94 10.70 9.13 -9.02
CA ASN A 94 11.41 10.33 -9.47
C ASN A 94 10.67 11.61 -9.05
N TYR A 95 10.67 11.88 -7.75
CA TYR A 95 9.90 12.95 -7.12
C TYR A 95 10.27 14.36 -7.61
N ARG A 96 11.48 14.52 -8.15
CA ARG A 96 11.93 15.78 -8.76
C ARG A 96 11.17 16.11 -10.06
N LYS A 97 10.67 15.10 -10.75
CA LYS A 97 9.90 15.24 -12.00
C LYS A 97 8.38 15.18 -11.79
N TRP A 98 7.90 14.99 -10.56
CA TRP A 98 6.46 14.94 -10.31
C TRP A 98 5.80 16.29 -10.61
N PRO A 99 4.69 16.32 -11.37
CA PRO A 99 4.00 17.56 -11.66
C PRO A 99 3.50 18.20 -10.36
N ARG A 100 3.96 19.40 -10.04
CA ARG A 100 3.53 20.10 -8.82
C ARG A 100 2.15 20.70 -8.99
N ARG A 101 1.33 20.60 -7.95
CA ARG A 101 0.11 21.40 -7.87
C ARG A 101 0.46 22.84 -7.50
N LYS A 102 -0.34 23.80 -7.96
CA LYS A 102 -0.18 25.23 -7.65
C LYS A 102 -1.41 25.75 -6.91
N ASN A 103 -1.21 26.58 -5.88
CA ASN A 103 -2.32 27.15 -5.09
C ASN A 103 -3.31 27.95 -5.97
N ALA A 104 -2.81 28.73 -6.93
CA ALA A 104 -3.64 29.53 -7.84
C ALA A 104 -4.56 28.64 -8.71
N GLN A 105 -4.02 27.53 -9.24
CA GLN A 105 -4.81 26.56 -10.00
C GLN A 105 -5.83 25.84 -9.11
N HIS A 106 -5.44 25.46 -7.90
CA HIS A 106 -6.36 24.86 -6.94
C HIS A 106 -7.55 25.78 -6.67
N ARG A 107 -7.30 27.06 -6.38
CA ARG A 107 -8.33 28.06 -6.15
C ARG A 107 -9.25 28.20 -7.37
N LYS A 108 -8.68 28.37 -8.56
CA LYS A 108 -9.45 28.49 -9.81
C LYS A 108 -10.41 27.31 -10.01
N PHE A 109 -9.93 26.07 -9.90
CA PHE A 109 -10.76 24.88 -10.12
C PHE A 109 -11.80 24.68 -9.01
N ALA A 110 -11.47 25.03 -7.77
CA ALA A 110 -12.41 24.98 -6.66
C ALA A 110 -13.53 26.03 -6.78
N GLU A 111 -13.21 27.23 -7.29
CA GLU A 111 -14.19 28.28 -7.61
C GLU A 111 -15.10 27.85 -8.77
N GLN A 112 -14.53 27.28 -9.83
CA GLN A 112 -15.31 26.69 -10.93
C GLN A 112 -16.27 25.60 -10.43
N TRP A 113 -15.82 24.73 -9.52
CA TRP A 113 -16.68 23.73 -8.89
C TRP A 113 -17.81 24.37 -8.07
N ARG A 114 -17.52 25.42 -7.30
CA ARG A 114 -18.53 26.14 -6.50
C ARG A 114 -19.60 26.77 -7.39
N ASP A 115 -19.14 27.46 -8.44
CA ASP A 115 -19.94 28.31 -9.33
C ASP A 115 -20.61 27.53 -10.47
N ALA A 116 -20.32 26.22 -10.59
CA ALA A 116 -20.97 25.33 -11.54
C ALA A 116 -22.49 25.31 -11.34
N ALA A 117 -23.23 25.35 -12.45
CA ALA A 117 -24.68 25.50 -12.46
C ALA A 117 -25.43 24.22 -12.07
N THR A 118 -24.86 23.07 -12.42
CA THR A 118 -25.47 21.75 -12.19
C THR A 118 -24.58 20.84 -11.33
N THR A 119 -25.19 19.82 -10.75
CA THR A 119 -24.44 18.80 -9.98
C THR A 119 -23.57 17.96 -10.92
N GLU A 120 -24.02 17.74 -12.15
CA GLU A 120 -23.27 17.05 -13.20
C GLU A 120 -21.98 17.80 -13.55
N ASP A 121 -22.05 19.12 -13.75
CA ASP A 121 -20.87 19.96 -13.99
C ASP A 121 -19.87 19.87 -12.82
N ARG A 122 -20.39 19.84 -11.58
CA ARG A 122 -19.56 19.67 -10.37
C ARG A 122 -18.85 18.32 -10.37
N ASP A 123 -19.54 17.25 -10.74
CA ASP A 123 -18.99 15.91 -10.78
C ASP A 123 -17.91 15.78 -11.86
N ASP A 124 -18.12 16.38 -13.04
CA ASP A 124 -17.14 16.41 -14.12
C ASP A 124 -15.87 17.19 -13.73
N ILE A 125 -16.03 18.40 -13.17
CA ILE A 125 -14.90 19.20 -12.65
C ILE A 125 -14.13 18.43 -11.58
N PHE A 126 -14.85 17.75 -10.67
CA PHE A 126 -14.23 16.94 -9.63
C PHE A 126 -13.50 15.71 -10.21
N ALA A 127 -14.07 15.06 -11.23
CA ALA A 127 -13.44 13.93 -11.90
C ALA A 127 -12.12 14.33 -12.60
N ASP A 128 -12.11 15.49 -13.26
CA ASP A 128 -10.98 15.99 -14.02
C ASP A 128 -9.84 16.54 -13.14
N HIS A 129 -10.20 17.27 -12.08
CA HIS A 129 -9.22 18.00 -11.26
C HIS A 129 -9.01 17.42 -9.86
N GLY A 130 -9.93 16.58 -9.38
CA GLY A 130 -9.91 16.02 -8.04
C GLY A 130 -10.07 17.08 -6.94
N LEU A 131 -10.81 18.15 -7.21
CA LEU A 131 -10.94 19.32 -6.36
C LEU A 131 -12.40 19.77 -6.21
N ARG A 132 -12.73 20.27 -5.02
CA ARG A 132 -14.01 20.91 -4.68
C ARG A 132 -13.79 22.15 -3.86
N TRP A 133 -14.85 22.93 -3.69
CA TRP A 133 -14.84 24.09 -2.81
C TRP A 133 -14.63 23.71 -1.34
N SER A 134 -13.82 24.52 -0.66
CA SER A 134 -13.65 24.52 0.80
C SER A 134 -13.80 25.94 1.30
N GLU A 135 -14.54 26.14 2.40
CA GLU A 135 -14.68 27.45 3.04
C GLU A 135 -13.34 28.09 3.42
N LEU A 136 -12.29 27.28 3.64
CA LEU A 136 -10.94 27.79 3.91
C LEU A 136 -10.41 28.66 2.76
N LEU A 137 -10.88 28.47 1.53
CA LEU A 137 -10.49 29.29 0.38
C LEU A 137 -10.99 30.73 0.47
N ARG A 138 -11.99 31.04 1.30
CA ARG A 138 -12.40 32.44 1.55
C ARG A 138 -11.30 33.23 2.25
N LEU A 139 -10.43 32.56 3.03
CA LEU A 139 -9.30 33.20 3.68
C LEU A 139 -8.26 33.62 2.61
N PRO A 140 -7.93 34.92 2.49
CA PRO A 140 -7.10 35.41 1.38
C PRO A 140 -5.65 34.92 1.44
N TYR A 141 -5.17 34.56 2.64
CA TYR A 141 -3.83 34.03 2.86
C TYR A 141 -3.76 32.50 2.76
N TRP A 142 -4.89 31.79 2.65
CA TRP A 142 -4.91 30.33 2.66
C TRP A 142 -4.27 29.73 1.41
N LYS A 143 -3.23 28.92 1.63
CA LYS A 143 -2.51 28.18 0.61
C LYS A 143 -2.74 26.68 0.81
N PRO A 144 -3.78 26.08 0.19
CA PRO A 144 -4.19 24.71 0.50
C PRO A 144 -3.07 23.68 0.32
N ILE A 145 -2.13 23.91 -0.58
CA ILE A 145 -1.04 22.98 -0.88
C ILE A 145 0.08 23.07 0.15
N ASP A 146 0.37 24.29 0.60
CA ASP A 146 1.44 24.55 1.55
C ASP A 146 0.98 24.32 3.00
N PHE A 147 -0.31 24.53 3.26
CA PHE A 147 -0.88 24.56 4.61
C PHE A 147 -1.65 23.29 4.98
N THR A 148 -1.98 22.41 4.02
CA THR A 148 -2.49 21.06 4.33
C THR A 148 -1.31 20.12 4.55
N VAL A 149 -0.81 20.06 5.79
CA VAL A 149 0.44 19.35 6.11
C VAL A 149 0.24 17.83 6.16
N VAL A 150 1.29 17.09 5.84
CA VAL A 150 1.32 15.64 5.99
C VAL A 150 1.67 15.29 7.43
N ASP A 151 0.69 14.85 8.21
CA ASP A 151 0.94 14.47 9.61
C ASP A 151 1.88 13.26 9.72
N THR A 152 2.95 13.42 10.48
CA THR A 152 3.99 12.40 10.65
C THR A 152 3.52 11.18 11.42
N MET A 153 2.58 11.33 12.35
CA MET A 153 2.07 10.19 13.11
C MET A 153 1.30 9.24 12.20
N HIS A 154 0.42 9.78 11.36
CA HIS A 154 -0.39 9.04 10.41
C HIS A 154 0.42 8.54 9.20
N ALA A 155 1.34 9.36 8.67
CA ALA A 155 2.13 8.99 7.50
C ALA A 155 3.25 7.99 7.85
N LEU A 156 4.00 8.21 8.93
CA LEU A 156 5.17 7.40 9.25
C LEU A 156 4.81 6.21 10.15
N PHE A 157 4.24 6.44 11.34
CA PHE A 157 4.00 5.37 12.31
C PHE A 157 2.82 4.48 11.91
N LEU A 158 1.63 5.07 11.71
CA LEU A 158 0.44 4.34 11.31
C LEU A 158 0.39 4.02 9.81
N GLY A 159 1.20 4.71 9.01
CA GLY A 159 1.33 4.49 7.57
C GLY A 159 2.50 3.57 7.26
N ASN A 160 3.71 4.12 7.17
CA ASN A 160 4.89 3.41 6.67
C ASN A 160 5.30 2.23 7.55
N LEU A 161 5.50 2.42 8.86
CA LEU A 161 5.95 1.36 9.77
C LEU A 161 4.94 0.21 9.84
N LYS A 162 3.66 0.55 10.08
CA LYS A 162 2.57 -0.41 10.10
C LYS A 162 2.46 -1.17 8.78
N ARG A 163 2.47 -0.48 7.63
CA ARG A 163 2.40 -1.11 6.31
C ARG A 163 3.59 -2.01 6.08
N HIS A 164 4.80 -1.56 6.41
CA HIS A 164 6.00 -2.36 6.23
C HIS A 164 5.90 -3.68 7.01
N CYS A 165 5.58 -3.60 8.31
CA CYS A 165 5.46 -4.77 9.16
C CYS A 165 4.31 -5.70 8.75
N ARG A 166 3.10 -5.17 8.52
CA ARG A 166 1.89 -5.98 8.28
C ARG A 166 1.70 -6.41 6.83
N GLN A 167 2.17 -5.61 5.87
CA GLN A 167 1.85 -5.79 4.45
C GLN A 167 3.07 -5.94 3.56
N ILE A 168 4.28 -5.54 3.95
CA ILE A 168 5.49 -5.82 3.16
C ILE A 168 6.12 -7.10 3.68
N PHE A 169 6.63 -7.06 4.91
CA PHE A 169 7.13 -8.23 5.63
C PHE A 169 6.01 -9.25 5.89
N GLY A 170 4.84 -8.76 6.29
CA GLY A 170 3.79 -9.63 6.81
C GLY A 170 4.13 -10.08 8.23
N MET A 171 3.12 -10.14 9.09
CA MET A 171 3.29 -10.40 10.52
C MET A 171 2.12 -11.22 11.07
N ASP A 172 2.40 -12.47 11.44
CA ASP A 172 1.45 -13.38 12.10
C ASP A 172 2.20 -14.55 12.76
N VAL A 173 2.04 -14.72 14.08
CA VAL A 173 2.69 -15.80 14.84
C VAL A 173 2.23 -17.20 14.43
N LYS A 174 1.07 -17.33 13.76
CA LYS A 174 0.56 -18.63 13.31
C LYS A 174 1.19 -19.10 12.00
N ILE A 175 1.85 -18.20 11.26
CA ILE A 175 2.38 -18.48 9.93
C ILE A 175 3.90 -18.68 10.03
N ALA A 176 4.45 -19.63 9.28
CA ALA A 176 5.89 -19.90 9.27
C ALA A 176 6.68 -18.75 8.63
N ASP A 177 7.94 -18.63 9.02
CA ASP A 177 8.87 -17.65 8.48
C ASP A 177 9.20 -17.93 7.01
N GLY A 178 9.50 -16.88 6.27
CA GLY A 178 9.94 -16.95 4.88
C GLY A 178 10.75 -15.73 4.50
N ASP A 179 11.33 -15.78 3.30
CA ASP A 179 12.20 -14.72 2.75
C ASP A 179 11.42 -13.56 2.10
N GLY A 180 10.11 -13.48 2.38
CA GLY A 180 9.24 -12.42 1.88
C GLY A 180 8.87 -12.50 0.40
N ARG A 181 9.31 -13.54 -0.33
CA ARG A 181 8.78 -13.83 -1.66
C ARG A 181 7.32 -14.27 -1.52
N ARG A 182 6.41 -13.50 -2.12
CA ARG A 182 4.99 -13.83 -2.10
C ARG A 182 4.62 -14.72 -3.26
N VAL A 183 3.67 -15.59 -3.00
CA VAL A 183 2.86 -16.21 -4.04
C VAL A 183 1.82 -15.15 -4.40
N ASP A 184 1.86 -14.61 -5.62
CA ASP A 184 0.87 -13.64 -6.07
C ASP A 184 -0.53 -14.29 -6.12
N THR A 185 -1.27 -14.19 -5.03
CA THR A 185 -2.67 -14.65 -4.97
C THR A 185 -3.66 -13.54 -5.35
N SER A 186 -3.14 -12.35 -5.71
CA SER A 186 -3.91 -11.12 -5.92
C SER A 186 -4.20 -10.82 -7.39
N ARG A 187 -3.32 -11.25 -8.31
CA ARG A 187 -3.69 -11.46 -9.71
C ARG A 187 -4.52 -12.74 -9.79
N LYS A 188 -5.85 -12.59 -9.78
CA LYS A 188 -6.72 -13.56 -10.45
C LYS A 188 -6.55 -13.40 -11.95
N GLU A 189 -5.33 -13.63 -12.46
CA GLU A 189 -5.26 -14.23 -13.79
C GLU A 189 -6.03 -15.55 -13.70
N PRO A 190 -6.83 -15.92 -14.73
CA PRO A 190 -7.41 -17.25 -14.78
C PRO A 190 -6.34 -18.25 -14.39
N SER A 191 -6.61 -19.12 -13.42
CA SER A 191 -5.64 -20.17 -13.10
C SER A 191 -5.33 -20.91 -14.41
N THR A 192 -4.11 -21.40 -14.60
CA THR A 192 -3.76 -22.15 -15.81
C THR A 192 -4.73 -23.32 -16.03
N GLN A 193 -5.32 -23.86 -14.95
CA GLN A 193 -6.42 -24.83 -14.98
C GLN A 193 -7.72 -24.26 -15.57
N ASP A 194 -8.14 -23.06 -15.16
CA ASP A 194 -9.31 -22.38 -15.73
C ASP A 194 -9.09 -22.04 -17.21
N ALA A 195 -7.89 -21.63 -17.61
CA ALA A 195 -7.55 -21.37 -19.01
C ALA A 195 -7.58 -22.66 -19.85
N VAL A 196 -7.01 -23.76 -19.34
CA VAL A 196 -7.02 -25.06 -20.02
C VAL A 196 -8.43 -25.64 -20.12
N LEU A 197 -9.22 -25.59 -19.03
CA LEU A 197 -10.61 -26.01 -19.03
C LEU A 197 -11.44 -25.15 -20.00
N ALA A 198 -11.17 -23.86 -20.08
CA ALA A 198 -11.83 -22.96 -21.02
C ALA A 198 -11.48 -23.26 -22.48
N HIS A 199 -10.21 -23.59 -22.79
CA HIS A 199 -9.78 -24.07 -24.10
C HIS A 199 -10.44 -25.40 -24.48
N LEU A 200 -10.59 -26.33 -23.52
CA LEU A 200 -11.31 -27.60 -23.71
C LEU A 200 -12.82 -27.39 -23.94
N ILE A 201 -13.46 -26.56 -23.11
CA ILE A 201 -14.88 -26.21 -23.27
C ILE A 201 -15.12 -25.54 -24.62
N LEU A 202 -14.22 -24.66 -25.07
CA LEU A 202 -14.31 -24.03 -26.39
C LEU A 202 -14.31 -25.07 -27.51
N LYS A 203 -13.44 -26.09 -27.45
CA LYS A 203 -13.42 -27.19 -28.44
C LYS A 203 -14.73 -27.96 -28.53
N THR A 204 -15.53 -28.01 -27.45
CA THR A 204 -16.84 -28.67 -27.48
C THR A 204 -17.92 -27.89 -28.24
N GLY A 205 -17.73 -26.58 -28.44
CA GLY A 205 -18.70 -25.70 -29.11
C GLY A 205 -20.04 -25.50 -28.38
N LYS A 206 -20.19 -26.00 -27.14
CA LYS A 206 -21.44 -25.91 -26.37
C LYS A 206 -21.58 -24.56 -25.68
N GLU A 207 -22.57 -23.80 -26.12
CA GLU A 207 -22.83 -22.44 -25.66
C GLU A 207 -23.11 -22.36 -24.15
N ASP A 208 -23.90 -23.28 -23.61
CA ASP A 208 -24.27 -23.32 -22.19
C ASP A 208 -23.07 -23.50 -21.25
N LEU A 209 -22.02 -24.19 -21.72
CA LEU A 209 -20.80 -24.40 -20.95
C LEU A 209 -19.89 -23.16 -20.99
N LEU A 210 -19.81 -22.48 -22.13
CA LEU A 210 -19.09 -21.21 -22.26
C LEU A 210 -19.75 -20.10 -21.43
N ARG A 211 -21.09 -20.05 -21.39
CA ARG A 211 -21.86 -19.12 -20.54
C ARG A 211 -21.56 -19.30 -19.05
N LYS A 212 -21.14 -20.48 -18.60
CA LYS A 212 -20.76 -20.74 -17.20
C LYS A 212 -19.35 -20.23 -16.85
N LEU A 213 -18.51 -19.90 -17.82
CA LEU A 213 -17.16 -19.37 -17.57
C LEU A 213 -17.18 -17.93 -17.03
N LYS A 214 -16.16 -17.54 -16.27
CA LYS A 214 -16.08 -16.17 -15.71
C LYS A 214 -15.58 -15.18 -16.77
N TYR A 215 -15.98 -13.91 -16.66
CA TYR A 215 -15.64 -12.85 -17.63
C TYR A 215 -14.14 -12.76 -17.99
N PRO A 216 -13.18 -12.80 -17.04
CA PRO A 216 -11.75 -12.72 -17.39
C PRO A 216 -11.24 -13.90 -18.21
N ILE A 217 -11.86 -15.09 -18.06
CA ILE A 217 -11.53 -16.29 -18.82
C ILE A 217 -12.02 -16.15 -20.27
N LEU A 218 -13.25 -15.68 -20.45
CA LEU A 218 -13.86 -15.48 -21.77
C LEU A 218 -13.11 -14.40 -22.56
N ARG A 219 -12.67 -13.33 -21.88
CA ARG A 219 -11.89 -12.27 -22.52
C ARG A 219 -10.53 -12.79 -22.98
N LYS A 220 -9.82 -13.53 -22.12
CA LYS A 220 -8.55 -14.16 -22.47
C LYS A 220 -8.69 -15.15 -23.63
N LEU A 221 -9.76 -15.96 -23.66
CA LEU A 221 -10.07 -16.81 -24.82
C LEU A 221 -10.27 -16.01 -26.11
N CYS A 222 -10.99 -14.89 -26.06
CA CYS A 222 -11.16 -14.04 -27.24
C CYS A 222 -9.81 -13.51 -27.74
N ASP A 223 -8.95 -13.06 -26.83
CA ASP A 223 -7.62 -12.55 -27.16
C ASP A 223 -6.71 -13.67 -27.71
N ASP A 224 -6.69 -14.86 -27.08
CA ASP A 224 -5.92 -16.04 -27.49
C ASP A 224 -6.29 -16.55 -28.90
N PHE A 225 -7.56 -16.41 -29.29
CA PHE A 225 -8.08 -16.85 -30.60
C PHE A 225 -8.26 -15.70 -31.61
N GLY A 226 -7.83 -14.48 -31.28
CA GLY A 226 -7.89 -13.33 -32.17
C GLY A 226 -9.31 -12.88 -32.54
N VAL A 227 -10.28 -13.07 -31.64
CA VAL A 227 -11.67 -12.68 -31.85
C VAL A 227 -11.83 -11.17 -31.68
N VAL A 228 -12.13 -10.48 -32.78
CA VAL A 228 -12.39 -9.03 -32.76
C VAL A 228 -13.82 -8.77 -32.28
N LEU A 229 -13.95 -8.07 -31.15
CA LEU A 229 -15.25 -7.75 -30.54
C LEU A 229 -15.72 -6.35 -30.98
N PRO A 230 -17.00 -6.18 -31.34
CA PRO A 230 -17.51 -4.95 -31.96
C PRO A 230 -17.61 -3.73 -31.03
N LYS A 231 -17.34 -3.86 -29.71
CA LYS A 231 -17.45 -2.78 -28.71
C LYS A 231 -16.27 -2.74 -27.73
N LYS A 232 -15.85 -1.53 -27.31
CA LYS A 232 -14.78 -1.30 -26.30
C LYS A 232 -15.07 -1.92 -24.91
N LYS A 233 -16.35 -2.16 -24.58
CA LYS A 233 -16.82 -2.97 -23.44
C LYS A 233 -17.82 -4.01 -23.95
N ALA A 234 -17.34 -5.13 -24.44
CA ALA A 234 -18.18 -6.25 -24.87
C ALA A 234 -18.79 -6.97 -23.67
N SER A 235 -20.06 -7.37 -23.76
CA SER A 235 -20.72 -8.15 -22.72
C SER A 235 -20.24 -9.61 -22.74
N LYS A 236 -20.57 -10.36 -21.68
CA LYS A 236 -20.23 -11.78 -21.59
C LYS A 236 -20.88 -12.60 -22.72
N ASP A 237 -22.10 -12.23 -23.11
CA ASP A 237 -22.84 -12.90 -24.18
C ASP A 237 -22.24 -12.61 -25.55
N ASP A 238 -21.81 -11.37 -25.80
CA ASP A 238 -21.12 -11.00 -27.05
C ASP A 238 -19.85 -11.86 -27.27
N MET A 239 -19.09 -12.11 -26.20
CA MET A 239 -17.88 -12.94 -26.25
C MET A 239 -18.20 -14.41 -26.54
N VAL A 240 -19.24 -14.95 -25.90
CA VAL A 240 -19.66 -16.34 -26.11
C VAL A 240 -20.13 -16.56 -27.55
N VAL A 241 -20.97 -15.66 -28.08
CA VAL A 241 -21.47 -15.75 -29.45
C VAL A 241 -20.31 -15.73 -30.47
N ALA A 242 -19.35 -14.81 -30.29
CA ALA A 242 -18.20 -14.69 -31.18
C ALA A 242 -17.26 -15.91 -31.12
N LEU A 243 -17.06 -16.48 -29.93
CA LEU A 243 -16.26 -17.70 -29.72
C LEU A 243 -16.94 -18.95 -30.33
N VAL A 244 -18.26 -19.09 -30.19
CA VAL A 244 -19.02 -20.20 -30.79
C VAL A 244 -19.00 -20.11 -32.32
N ALA A 245 -19.11 -18.91 -32.89
CA ALA A 245 -19.00 -18.69 -34.33
C ALA A 245 -17.62 -19.14 -34.87
N LEU A 246 -16.54 -18.84 -34.14
CA LEU A 246 -15.18 -19.25 -34.50
C LEU A 246 -15.00 -20.78 -34.48
N VAL A 247 -15.59 -21.47 -33.51
CA VAL A 247 -15.52 -22.94 -33.40
C VAL A 247 -16.35 -23.63 -34.48
N ARG A 248 -17.57 -23.13 -34.77
CA ARG A 248 -18.40 -23.63 -35.87
C ARG A 248 -17.72 -23.49 -37.23
N HIS A 249 -16.94 -22.42 -37.42
CA HIS A 249 -16.16 -22.21 -38.64
C HIS A 249 -14.95 -23.18 -38.73
N ARG A 250 -14.33 -23.56 -37.60
CA ARG A 250 -13.17 -24.48 -37.56
C ARG A 250 -13.52 -25.97 -37.59
N LEU A 251 -14.73 -26.36 -37.16
CA LEU A 251 -15.19 -27.75 -37.19
C LEU A 251 -15.49 -28.30 -38.60
N SER A 252 -15.35 -27.49 -39.66
CA SER A 252 -15.38 -27.95 -41.05
C SER A 252 -14.09 -28.65 -41.51
N SER A 253 -13.02 -28.64 -40.69
CA SER A 253 -11.73 -29.24 -41.07
C SER A 253 -11.13 -30.15 -39.98
N LYS A 254 -11.30 -31.46 -40.24
CA LYS A 254 -10.51 -32.63 -39.78
C LYS A 254 -10.78 -33.30 -38.41
N LYS A 255 -10.69 -34.64 -38.53
CA LYS A 255 -11.01 -35.77 -37.64
C LYS A 255 -10.12 -35.89 -36.40
N GLU A 256 -10.71 -36.44 -35.34
CA GLU A 256 -10.09 -36.89 -34.08
C GLU A 256 -9.22 -38.14 -34.26
N VAL A 257 -8.14 -38.23 -33.47
CA VAL A 257 -7.34 -39.44 -33.24
C VAL A 257 -7.08 -39.56 -31.73
N GLU A 258 -7.32 -40.74 -31.16
CA GLU A 258 -7.17 -41.08 -29.74
C GLU A 258 -5.69 -41.23 -29.30
N PRO A 259 -5.36 -41.06 -28.00
CA PRO A 259 -3.97 -41.06 -27.52
C PRO A 259 -3.44 -42.46 -27.22
N ASN A 260 -2.27 -42.76 -27.79
CA ASN A 260 -1.45 -43.93 -27.49
C ASN A 260 -0.70 -43.77 -26.14
N LYS A 261 -0.56 -44.85 -25.36
CA LYS A 261 -0.22 -44.84 -23.92
C LYS A 261 1.27 -44.73 -23.57
N GLU A 262 2.18 -44.62 -24.53
CA GLU A 262 3.64 -44.69 -24.29
C GLU A 262 4.42 -43.36 -24.47
N LEU A 263 3.85 -42.36 -25.14
CA LEU A 263 4.51 -41.06 -25.33
C LEU A 263 4.15 -40.07 -24.20
N PRO A 264 5.09 -39.20 -23.78
CA PRO A 264 4.79 -38.12 -22.85
C PRO A 264 3.62 -37.28 -23.34
N THR A 265 2.61 -37.08 -22.50
CA THR A 265 1.50 -36.21 -22.87
C THR A 265 1.98 -34.75 -22.96
N ALA A 266 1.28 -33.92 -23.75
CA ALA A 266 1.61 -32.50 -23.85
C ALA A 266 1.60 -31.80 -22.47
N GLU A 267 0.71 -32.22 -21.57
CA GLU A 267 0.62 -31.71 -20.20
C GLU A 267 1.84 -32.11 -19.35
N GLU A 268 2.31 -33.35 -19.47
CA GLU A 268 3.51 -33.82 -18.77
C GLU A 268 4.78 -33.12 -19.26
N MET A 269 4.89 -32.87 -20.56
CA MET A 269 6.02 -32.14 -21.13
C MET A 269 6.05 -30.68 -20.68
N GLU A 270 4.89 -30.03 -20.62
CA GLU A 270 4.80 -28.66 -20.13
C GLU A 270 5.17 -28.57 -18.64
N ARG A 271 4.68 -29.49 -17.80
CA ARG A 271 5.10 -29.57 -16.40
C ARG A 271 6.60 -29.82 -16.24
N ALA A 272 7.18 -30.68 -17.08
CA ALA A 272 8.60 -30.99 -17.05
C ALA A 272 9.47 -29.78 -17.42
N LYS A 273 9.07 -28.99 -18.43
CA LYS A 273 9.73 -27.72 -18.79
C LYS A 273 9.68 -26.71 -17.66
N VAL A 274 8.51 -26.55 -17.05
CA VAL A 274 8.36 -25.65 -15.90
C VAL A 274 9.21 -26.14 -14.72
N LEU A 275 9.17 -27.44 -14.40
CA LEU A 275 10.00 -28.02 -13.33
C LEU A 275 11.50 -27.85 -13.60
N PHE A 276 11.91 -27.90 -14.86
CA PHE A 276 13.29 -27.67 -15.28
C PHE A 276 13.74 -26.22 -15.05
N GLU A 277 12.87 -25.25 -15.28
CA GLU A 277 13.21 -23.84 -15.03
C GLU A 277 13.27 -23.53 -13.53
N VAL A 278 12.28 -23.99 -12.75
CA VAL A 278 12.04 -23.45 -11.40
C VAL A 278 12.17 -24.47 -10.26
N GLY A 279 12.39 -25.75 -10.57
CA GLY A 279 12.46 -26.84 -9.59
C GLY A 279 13.87 -27.28 -9.21
N HIS A 280 14.01 -27.83 -8.00
CA HIS A 280 15.27 -28.43 -7.53
C HIS A 280 15.63 -29.67 -8.35
N SER A 281 16.93 -29.90 -8.63
CA SER A 281 17.40 -31.01 -9.47
C SER A 281 16.95 -32.40 -9.01
N LYS A 282 16.84 -32.61 -7.68
CA LYS A 282 16.25 -33.82 -7.07
C LYS A 282 14.81 -34.12 -7.50
N ARG A 283 14.01 -33.11 -7.87
CA ARG A 283 12.64 -33.31 -8.37
C ARG A 283 12.62 -33.62 -9.87
N ILE A 284 13.52 -33.00 -10.63
CA ILE A 284 13.68 -33.30 -12.06
C ILE A 284 14.15 -34.74 -12.25
N SER A 285 15.06 -35.22 -11.39
CA SER A 285 15.51 -36.62 -11.41
C SER A 285 14.42 -37.65 -11.08
N GLN A 286 13.24 -37.22 -10.60
CA GLN A 286 12.08 -38.07 -10.35
C GLN A 286 11.19 -38.23 -11.59
N LEU A 287 11.31 -37.37 -12.62
CA LEU A 287 10.55 -37.47 -13.88
C LEU A 287 10.80 -38.82 -14.58
N ARG A 288 9.85 -39.32 -15.37
CA ARG A 288 10.02 -40.58 -16.12
C ARG A 288 11.13 -40.44 -17.18
N LYS A 289 11.84 -41.53 -17.50
CA LYS A 289 12.92 -41.53 -18.50
C LYS A 289 12.50 -40.95 -19.87
N PRO A 290 11.32 -41.28 -20.43
CA PRO A 290 10.87 -40.72 -21.70
C PRO A 290 10.67 -39.19 -21.66
N VAL A 291 10.20 -38.67 -20.53
CA VAL A 291 10.02 -37.22 -20.32
C VAL A 291 11.37 -36.51 -20.26
N LEU A 292 12.35 -37.10 -19.56
CA LEU A 292 13.70 -36.55 -19.49
C LEU A 292 14.43 -36.59 -20.84
N GLN A 293 14.23 -37.65 -21.62
CA GLN A 293 14.79 -37.76 -22.96
C GLN A 293 14.23 -36.69 -23.89
N GLU A 294 12.92 -36.48 -23.88
CA GLU A 294 12.27 -35.45 -24.70
C GLU A 294 12.60 -34.03 -24.22
N LEU A 295 12.75 -33.84 -22.91
CA LEU A 295 13.20 -32.58 -22.32
C LEU A 295 14.65 -32.25 -22.73
N CYS A 296 15.56 -33.21 -22.62
CA CYS A 296 16.93 -33.07 -23.12
C CYS A 296 16.94 -32.80 -24.62
N ARG A 297 16.08 -33.48 -25.39
CA ARG A 297 15.99 -33.31 -26.85
C ARG A 297 15.59 -31.89 -27.23
N GLY A 298 14.61 -31.32 -26.53
CA GLY A 298 14.13 -29.96 -26.77
C GLY A 298 15.10 -28.86 -26.34
N ILE A 299 15.98 -29.11 -25.36
CA ILE A 299 16.89 -28.09 -24.79
C ILE A 299 18.31 -28.19 -25.34
N LEU A 300 18.81 -29.42 -25.52
CA LEU A 300 20.20 -29.72 -25.87
C LEU A 300 20.37 -30.24 -27.31
N GLY A 301 19.28 -30.47 -28.06
CA GLY A 301 19.32 -30.98 -29.44
C GLY A 301 19.24 -32.51 -29.52
N ALA A 302 19.86 -33.15 -30.52
CA ALA A 302 19.78 -34.61 -30.66
C ALA A 302 20.44 -35.33 -29.47
N VAL A 303 19.69 -36.23 -28.83
CA VAL A 303 20.12 -36.97 -27.63
C VAL A 303 20.05 -38.46 -27.92
N ASP A 304 21.14 -39.18 -27.63
CA ASP A 304 21.20 -40.64 -27.78
C ASP A 304 20.19 -41.32 -26.84
N THR A 305 19.34 -42.16 -27.42
CA THR A 305 18.31 -42.93 -26.74
C THR A 305 18.87 -43.97 -25.75
N SER A 306 20.15 -44.32 -25.86
CA SER A 306 20.85 -45.26 -24.97
C SER A 306 21.14 -44.68 -23.58
N LEU A 307 21.12 -43.34 -23.41
CA LEU A 307 21.54 -42.68 -22.18
C LEU A 307 20.68 -43.06 -20.96
N THR A 308 21.35 -43.22 -19.82
CA THR A 308 20.71 -43.47 -18.53
C THR A 308 20.10 -42.19 -17.95
N LYS A 309 19.18 -42.35 -16.99
CA LYS A 309 18.52 -41.22 -16.31
C LYS A 309 19.52 -40.29 -15.61
N ALA A 310 20.60 -40.85 -15.07
CA ALA A 310 21.67 -40.10 -14.41
C ALA A 310 22.44 -39.23 -15.41
N GLN A 311 22.83 -39.80 -16.56
CA GLN A 311 23.55 -39.08 -17.61
C GLN A 311 22.70 -37.95 -18.24
N LEU A 312 21.39 -38.16 -18.38
CA LEU A 312 20.46 -37.10 -18.82
C LEU A 312 20.39 -35.96 -17.79
N MET A 313 20.31 -36.30 -16.50
CA MET A 313 20.28 -35.32 -15.41
C MET A 313 21.57 -34.52 -15.27
N GLU A 314 22.72 -35.16 -15.47
CA GLU A 314 24.03 -34.49 -15.43
C GLU A 314 24.11 -33.42 -16.52
N ARG A 315 23.71 -33.73 -17.76
CA ARG A 315 23.68 -32.78 -18.87
C ARG A 315 22.71 -31.61 -18.62
N LEU A 316 21.52 -31.89 -18.07
CA LEU A 316 20.54 -30.86 -17.72
C LEU A 316 21.06 -29.94 -16.61
N ASN A 317 21.70 -30.49 -15.58
CA ASN A 317 22.28 -29.70 -14.48
C ASN A 317 23.45 -28.83 -14.96
N ALA A 318 24.34 -29.36 -15.80
CA ALA A 318 25.44 -28.60 -16.38
C ALA A 318 24.93 -27.39 -17.18
N TRP A 319 23.86 -27.57 -17.96
CA TRP A 319 23.22 -26.46 -18.69
C TRP A 319 22.59 -25.43 -17.74
N ARG A 320 21.92 -25.88 -16.67
CA ARG A 320 21.33 -24.99 -15.65
C ARG A 320 22.39 -24.19 -14.90
N LEU A 321 23.56 -24.78 -14.64
CA LEU A 321 24.70 -24.10 -14.03
C LEU A 321 25.27 -23.04 -14.99
N GLN A 322 25.51 -23.41 -16.26
CA GLN A 322 26.03 -22.49 -17.29
C GLN A 322 25.11 -21.29 -17.53
N LYS A 323 23.79 -21.48 -17.45
CA LYS A 323 22.80 -20.41 -17.62
C LYS A 323 22.48 -19.63 -16.35
N GLY A 324 23.14 -19.93 -15.22
CA GLY A 324 22.90 -19.24 -13.94
C GLY A 324 21.48 -19.48 -13.39
N ILE A 325 20.89 -20.63 -13.69
CA ILE A 325 19.54 -21.01 -13.21
C ILE A 325 19.64 -21.69 -11.84
N ALA A 326 20.65 -22.53 -11.63
CA ALA A 326 20.88 -23.26 -10.38
C ALA A 326 22.37 -23.20 -9.96
N ASN A 327 22.64 -23.35 -8.66
CA ASN A 327 24.00 -23.49 -8.11
C ASN A 327 24.54 -24.92 -8.25
N GLU A 328 25.79 -25.15 -7.82
CA GLU A 328 26.47 -26.46 -7.88
C GLU A 328 25.73 -27.57 -7.12
N GLU A 329 24.94 -27.20 -6.10
CA GLU A 329 24.12 -28.11 -5.30
C GLU A 329 22.77 -28.45 -5.96
N GLY A 330 22.44 -27.83 -7.10
CA GLY A 330 21.16 -28.02 -7.81
C GLY A 330 19.99 -27.19 -7.26
N THR A 331 20.29 -26.18 -6.42
CA THR A 331 19.32 -25.22 -5.88
C THR A 331 19.11 -24.06 -6.85
N VAL A 332 17.85 -23.73 -7.14
CA VAL A 332 17.47 -22.68 -8.10
C VAL A 332 17.69 -21.29 -7.50
N LEU A 333 18.38 -20.41 -8.22
CA LEU A 333 18.74 -19.05 -7.76
C LEU A 333 17.53 -18.08 -7.77
N ARG A 334 16.55 -18.29 -8.66
CA ARG A 334 15.25 -17.61 -8.68
C ARG A 334 14.11 -18.61 -8.53
N GLN A 335 13.54 -18.69 -7.33
CA GLN A 335 12.36 -19.53 -7.09
C GLN A 335 11.09 -18.80 -7.55
N ASP A 336 10.51 -19.26 -8.65
CA ASP A 336 9.12 -18.96 -9.02
C ASP A 336 8.21 -20.01 -8.37
N ILE A 337 7.72 -19.65 -7.19
CA ILE A 337 6.94 -20.53 -6.32
C ILE A 337 5.60 -20.93 -6.98
N GLN A 338 5.03 -20.09 -7.85
CA GLN A 338 3.79 -20.39 -8.56
C GLN A 338 3.99 -21.41 -9.68
N ARG A 339 5.01 -21.20 -10.50
CA ARG A 339 5.38 -22.14 -11.57
C ARG A 339 5.82 -23.48 -10.97
N LEU A 340 6.51 -23.47 -9.82
CA LEU A 340 6.87 -24.68 -9.10
C LEU A 340 5.64 -25.41 -8.54
N ALA A 341 4.66 -24.67 -8.02
CA ALA A 341 3.39 -25.24 -7.55
C ALA A 341 2.59 -25.87 -8.68
N TYR A 342 2.56 -25.25 -9.86
CA TYR A 342 1.96 -25.81 -11.08
C TYR A 342 2.67 -27.10 -11.51
N ALA A 343 4.01 -27.08 -11.58
CA ALA A 343 4.79 -28.24 -12.01
C ALA A 343 4.71 -29.42 -11.03
N THR A 344 4.52 -29.15 -9.73
CA THR A 344 4.51 -30.17 -8.68
C THR A 344 3.15 -30.52 -8.13
N ASN A 345 2.09 -29.82 -8.54
CA ASN A 345 0.74 -29.94 -7.98
C ASN A 345 0.66 -29.72 -6.46
N VAL A 346 1.68 -29.11 -5.84
CA VAL A 346 1.74 -28.83 -4.40
C VAL A 346 1.46 -27.34 -4.19
N LYS A 347 0.40 -27.02 -3.44
CA LYS A 347 0.15 -25.63 -3.01
C LYS A 347 1.28 -25.19 -2.07
N PRO A 348 1.97 -24.07 -2.36
CA PRO A 348 3.04 -23.57 -1.53
C PRO A 348 2.46 -23.14 -0.18
N LYS A 349 3.12 -23.52 0.91
CA LYS A 349 2.73 -23.07 2.24
C LYS A 349 2.94 -21.56 2.31
N LYS A 350 1.92 -20.83 2.78
CA LYS A 350 2.03 -19.39 3.03
C LYS A 350 3.11 -19.16 4.09
N THR A 351 4.06 -18.28 3.79
CA THR A 351 5.11 -17.83 4.71
C THR A 351 5.08 -16.30 4.84
N LEU A 352 5.63 -15.76 5.92
CA LEU A 352 5.77 -14.32 6.16
C LEU A 352 7.18 -14.01 6.67
N VAL A 353 7.67 -12.79 6.45
CA VAL A 353 8.99 -12.38 6.96
C VAL A 353 8.99 -12.33 8.50
N LEU A 354 7.95 -11.74 9.11
CA LEU A 354 7.77 -11.77 10.56
C LEU A 354 6.82 -12.92 10.91
N GLY A 355 7.30 -14.13 10.69
CA GLY A 355 6.61 -15.39 11.00
C GLY A 355 6.78 -15.82 12.45
N LYS A 356 6.34 -17.05 12.73
CA LYS A 356 6.31 -17.68 14.06
C LYS A 356 7.66 -17.64 14.79
N ALA A 357 8.76 -18.00 14.13
CA ALA A 357 10.08 -18.07 14.74
C ALA A 357 10.63 -16.68 15.01
N THR A 358 10.57 -15.77 14.04
CA THR A 358 11.05 -14.38 14.21
C THR A 358 10.26 -13.65 15.28
N LEU A 359 8.93 -13.81 15.33
CA LEU A 359 8.11 -13.18 16.38
C LEU A 359 8.39 -13.75 17.77
N LYS A 360 8.66 -15.05 17.91
CA LYS A 360 9.09 -15.61 19.19
C LYS A 360 10.43 -15.03 19.64
N GLN A 361 11.39 -14.91 18.74
CA GLN A 361 12.67 -14.26 19.03
C GLN A 361 12.48 -12.80 19.47
N LEU A 362 11.61 -12.07 18.78
CA LEU A 362 11.23 -10.71 19.16
C LEU A 362 10.68 -10.64 20.58
N TRP A 363 9.76 -11.53 20.95
CA TRP A 363 9.19 -11.54 22.29
C TRP A 363 10.24 -11.85 23.37
N THR A 364 11.13 -12.82 23.12
CA THR A 364 12.24 -13.12 24.03
C THR A 364 13.20 -11.94 24.20
N ASP A 365 13.50 -11.22 23.12
CA ASP A 365 14.34 -10.01 23.21
C ASP A 365 13.61 -8.87 23.95
N MET A 366 12.29 -8.74 23.75
CA MET A 366 11.46 -7.77 24.46
C MET A 366 11.44 -8.00 25.97
N GLU A 367 11.41 -9.25 26.43
CA GLU A 367 11.48 -9.61 27.86
C GLU A 367 12.79 -9.18 28.51
N LYS A 368 13.89 -9.15 27.75
CA LYS A 368 15.22 -8.72 28.20
C LYS A 368 15.45 -7.22 28.06
N THR A 369 14.59 -6.51 27.33
CA THR A 369 14.76 -5.09 27.03
C THR A 369 14.19 -4.22 28.14
N VAL A 370 15.05 -3.45 28.82
CA VAL A 370 14.62 -2.42 29.77
C VAL A 370 14.45 -1.08 29.07
N LEU A 371 13.25 -0.50 29.15
CA LEU A 371 12.95 0.80 28.57
C LEU A 371 12.76 1.87 29.67
N PRO A 372 13.22 3.11 29.45
CA PRO A 372 12.86 4.23 30.31
C PRO A 372 11.34 4.41 30.42
N SER A 373 10.86 4.90 31.56
CA SER A 373 9.43 5.07 31.86
C SER A 373 8.68 5.98 30.88
N TRP A 374 9.38 6.93 30.25
CA TRP A 374 8.82 7.86 29.27
C TRP A 374 8.69 7.27 27.85
N VAL A 375 9.23 6.08 27.60
CA VAL A 375 9.08 5.38 26.32
C VAL A 375 7.85 4.49 26.38
N ALA A 376 6.91 4.69 25.45
CA ALA A 376 5.76 3.81 25.32
C ALA A 376 6.21 2.36 25.06
N ARG A 377 5.67 1.40 25.81
CA ARG A 377 6.05 -0.01 25.64
C ARG A 377 5.34 -0.62 24.43
N GLY A 378 6.09 -1.39 23.63
CA GLY A 378 5.50 -2.25 22.60
C GLY A 378 4.64 -3.35 23.24
N PRO A 379 3.59 -3.84 22.57
CA PRO A 379 2.80 -4.95 23.10
C PRO A 379 3.62 -6.25 23.17
N ARG A 380 3.54 -6.96 24.30
CA ARG A 380 4.34 -8.19 24.56
C ARG A 380 4.18 -9.25 23.46
N GLU A 381 2.95 -9.47 22.99
CA GLU A 381 2.64 -10.46 21.96
C GLU A 381 2.39 -9.83 20.59
N VAL A 382 3.21 -8.85 20.18
CA VAL A 382 3.04 -8.19 18.88
C VAL A 382 3.02 -9.23 17.75
N GLY A 383 2.07 -9.10 16.83
CA GLY A 383 1.82 -10.08 15.76
C GLY A 383 0.83 -11.20 16.12
N SER A 384 0.39 -11.30 17.38
CA SER A 384 -0.72 -12.15 17.79
C SER A 384 -2.08 -11.46 17.57
N ALA A 385 -3.15 -12.25 17.43
CA ALA A 385 -4.51 -11.71 17.35
C ALA A 385 -4.96 -11.06 18.67
N ARG A 386 -4.41 -11.49 19.81
CA ARG A 386 -4.73 -10.96 21.15
C ARG A 386 -4.29 -9.50 21.32
N CYS A 387 -3.24 -9.10 20.62
CA CYS A 387 -2.68 -7.76 20.69
C CYS A 387 -3.61 -6.66 20.12
N GLY A 388 -4.55 -7.03 19.24
CA GLY A 388 -5.45 -6.05 18.60
C GLY A 388 -4.72 -5.01 17.73
N LYS A 389 -5.26 -3.80 17.67
CA LYS A 389 -4.70 -2.66 16.92
C LYS A 389 -3.65 -1.95 17.77
N LEU A 390 -2.45 -1.79 17.21
CA LEU A 390 -1.39 -1.00 17.82
C LEU A 390 -1.63 0.50 17.63
N SER A 391 -1.38 1.28 18.68
CA SER A 391 -1.31 2.75 18.61
C SER A 391 -0.06 3.21 17.86
N ALA A 392 -0.01 4.50 17.49
CA ALA A 392 1.14 5.07 16.81
C ALA A 392 2.44 4.96 17.64
N ASP A 393 2.35 5.21 18.95
CA ASP A 393 3.49 5.11 19.86
C ASP A 393 3.95 3.65 20.06
N GLN A 394 3.00 2.71 20.08
CA GLN A 394 3.34 1.29 20.09
C GLN A 394 4.07 0.87 18.81
N TRP A 395 3.60 1.31 17.63
CA TRP A 395 4.31 1.07 16.37
C TRP A 395 5.71 1.67 16.39
N ARG A 396 5.85 2.91 16.89
CA ARG A 396 7.14 3.56 17.03
C ARG A 396 8.12 2.70 17.85
N SER A 397 7.77 2.33 19.08
CA SER A 397 8.67 1.55 19.95
C SER A 397 8.92 0.14 19.44
N THR A 398 7.88 -0.56 18.97
CA THR A 398 8.03 -1.89 18.37
C THR A 398 9.01 -1.87 17.21
N CYS A 399 8.90 -0.89 16.30
CA CYS A 399 9.74 -0.86 15.12
C CYS A 399 11.13 -0.28 15.39
N SER A 400 11.24 0.87 16.08
CA SER A 400 12.53 1.57 16.22
C SER A 400 13.42 1.02 17.33
N ILE A 401 12.89 0.17 18.20
CA ILE A 401 13.64 -0.45 19.30
C ILE A 401 13.62 -1.95 19.14
N HIS A 402 12.47 -2.59 19.38
CA HIS A 402 12.43 -4.05 19.53
C HIS A 402 12.76 -4.79 18.22
N LEU A 403 12.14 -4.41 17.09
CA LEU A 403 12.46 -5.00 15.79
C LEU A 403 13.87 -4.66 15.34
N VAL A 404 14.37 -3.45 15.58
CA VAL A 404 15.78 -3.13 15.27
C VAL A 404 16.72 -4.06 16.02
N VAL A 405 16.56 -4.19 17.34
CA VAL A 405 17.41 -5.07 18.17
C VAL A 405 17.36 -6.51 17.67
N THR A 406 16.15 -7.06 17.50
CA THR A 406 15.96 -8.45 17.08
C THR A 406 16.46 -8.70 15.66
N LEU A 407 16.09 -7.87 14.69
CA LEU A 407 16.45 -8.10 13.29
C LEU A 407 17.95 -7.87 13.04
N VAL A 408 18.59 -6.92 13.73
CA VAL A 408 20.05 -6.76 13.67
C VAL A 408 20.73 -7.99 14.28
N ARG A 409 20.26 -8.51 15.41
CA ARG A 409 20.82 -9.73 16.00
C ARG A 409 20.65 -10.96 15.10
N LEU A 410 19.50 -11.09 14.44
CA LEU A 410 19.20 -12.25 13.60
C LEU A 410 19.82 -12.18 12.20
N TRP A 411 19.87 -10.99 11.59
CA TRP A 411 20.23 -10.81 10.17
C TRP A 411 21.47 -9.92 9.96
N GLY A 412 22.12 -9.49 11.05
CA GLY A 412 23.26 -8.57 11.01
C GLY A 412 24.63 -9.24 10.91
N ASN A 413 24.80 -10.46 11.41
CA ASN A 413 26.08 -11.18 11.47
C ASN A 413 26.26 -12.15 10.29
N GLU A 414 27.50 -12.31 9.81
CA GLU A 414 27.83 -13.16 8.67
C GLU A 414 27.76 -14.68 8.94
N PRO A 415 27.31 -15.49 7.94
CA PRO A 415 26.55 -15.10 6.76
C PRO A 415 25.04 -15.29 7.01
N PRO A 416 24.23 -14.22 7.09
CA PRO A 416 22.81 -14.41 6.86
C PRO A 416 22.63 -14.67 5.36
N PRO A 417 21.54 -15.34 4.92
CA PRO A 417 21.24 -15.37 3.50
C PRO A 417 21.15 -13.93 2.97
N GLU A 418 21.87 -13.61 1.89
CA GLU A 418 22.05 -12.25 1.33
C GLU A 418 20.76 -11.41 1.34
N ARG A 419 19.63 -12.07 1.03
CA ARG A 419 18.30 -11.46 1.02
C ARG A 419 17.82 -10.94 2.38
N PHE A 420 18.04 -11.65 3.48
CA PHE A 420 17.66 -11.16 4.82
C PHE A 420 18.48 -9.93 5.22
N ARG A 421 19.75 -9.88 4.81
CA ARG A 421 20.57 -8.68 5.00
C ARG A 421 20.01 -7.48 4.23
N LEU A 422 19.66 -7.67 2.96
CA LEU A 422 19.05 -6.61 2.16
C LEU A 422 17.69 -6.14 2.73
N MET A 423 16.89 -7.07 3.28
CA MET A 423 15.65 -6.71 3.99
C MET A 423 15.92 -5.93 5.28
N LEU A 424 16.97 -6.31 6.04
CA LEU A 424 17.41 -5.55 7.20
C LEU A 424 17.81 -4.14 6.80
N ASP A 425 18.66 -3.98 5.80
CA ASP A 425 19.14 -2.66 5.34
C ASP A 425 17.96 -1.79 4.86
N ASN A 426 17.00 -2.36 4.12
CA ASN A 426 15.77 -1.67 3.74
C ASN A 426 14.93 -1.23 4.95
N PHE A 427 14.78 -2.09 5.96
CA PHE A 427 14.07 -1.76 7.19
C PHE A 427 14.80 -0.66 7.98
N MET A 428 16.13 -0.72 8.05
CA MET A 428 16.95 0.29 8.70
C MET A 428 16.85 1.65 8.01
N ASP A 429 16.75 1.70 6.67
CA ASP A 429 16.44 2.95 5.96
C ASP A 429 15.09 3.54 6.39
N LEU A 430 14.05 2.71 6.50
CA LEU A 430 12.74 3.15 6.99
C LEU A 430 12.83 3.72 8.42
N ILE A 431 13.55 3.04 9.32
CA ILE A 431 13.73 3.50 10.70
C ILE A 431 14.53 4.80 10.72
N THR A 432 15.62 4.90 9.97
CA THR A 432 16.47 6.09 9.89
C THR A 432 15.66 7.28 9.37
N ALA A 433 14.96 7.13 8.24
CA ALA A 433 14.11 8.19 7.70
C ALA A 433 13.01 8.61 8.70
N THR A 434 12.40 7.64 9.41
CA THR A 434 11.40 7.94 10.44
C THR A 434 12.01 8.74 11.60
N LYS A 435 13.21 8.38 12.07
CA LYS A 435 13.90 9.10 13.14
C LYS A 435 14.28 10.51 12.70
N LEU A 436 14.91 10.67 11.52
CA LEU A 436 15.31 11.98 10.97
C LEU A 436 14.13 12.94 10.87
N ALA A 437 12.99 12.46 10.37
CA ALA A 437 11.79 13.28 10.24
C ALA A 437 11.15 13.68 11.57
N THR A 438 11.31 12.89 12.63
CA THR A 438 10.56 13.07 13.89
C THR A 438 11.42 13.61 15.04
N MET A 439 12.65 14.04 14.75
CA MET A 439 13.52 14.72 15.73
C MET A 439 12.90 16.05 16.22
N ARG A 440 13.33 16.49 17.41
CA ARG A 440 12.86 17.74 18.03
C ARG A 440 13.45 19.00 17.40
N SER A 441 14.49 18.86 16.57
CA SER A 441 15.06 19.93 15.76
C SER A 441 15.10 19.47 14.30
N THR A 442 15.32 20.40 13.37
CA THR A 442 15.58 20.09 11.96
C THR A 442 16.62 21.05 11.39
N SER A 443 17.24 20.67 10.28
CA SER A 443 18.20 21.47 9.51
C SER A 443 18.15 21.03 8.05
N GLU A 444 18.62 21.86 7.10
CA GLU A 444 18.63 21.47 5.68
C GLU A 444 19.44 20.19 5.43
N ALA A 445 20.57 20.00 6.12
CA ALA A 445 21.36 18.77 6.03
C ALA A 445 20.54 17.54 6.45
N ARG A 446 19.79 17.63 7.56
CA ARG A 446 18.92 16.55 8.03
C ARG A 446 17.77 16.28 7.08
N ILE A 447 17.19 17.33 6.50
CA ILE A 447 16.09 17.21 5.55
C ILE A 447 16.59 16.53 4.26
N ALA A 448 17.78 16.88 3.78
CA ALA A 448 18.40 16.23 2.63
C ALA A 448 18.73 14.74 2.90
N GLU A 449 19.21 14.43 4.11
CA GLU A 449 19.43 13.05 4.55
C GLU A 449 18.13 12.25 4.61
N TYR A 450 17.05 12.87 5.11
CA TYR A 450 15.71 12.28 5.09
C TYR A 450 15.22 11.98 3.67
N GLU A 451 15.32 12.94 2.74
CA GLU A 451 14.90 12.77 1.34
C GLU A 451 15.66 11.60 0.69
N THR A 452 16.98 11.55 0.90
CA THR A 452 17.84 10.49 0.36
C THR A 452 17.48 9.12 0.93
N THR A 453 17.31 9.05 2.25
CA THR A 453 17.03 7.79 2.95
C THR A 453 15.62 7.27 2.63
N MET A 454 14.61 8.15 2.60
CA MET A 454 13.23 7.77 2.25
C MET A 454 13.14 7.29 0.79
N HIS A 455 13.84 7.95 -0.13
CA HIS A 455 13.93 7.50 -1.52
C HIS A 455 14.61 6.13 -1.63
N ARG A 456 15.73 5.93 -0.92
CA ARG A 456 16.45 4.65 -0.89
C ARG A 456 15.56 3.53 -0.35
N TYR A 457 14.89 3.76 0.78
CA TYR A 457 13.90 2.83 1.36
C TYR A 457 12.83 2.40 0.34
N LEU A 458 12.13 3.34 -0.31
CA LEU A 458 11.06 2.98 -1.24
C LEU A 458 11.60 2.27 -2.48
N SER A 459 12.76 2.70 -2.98
CA SER A 459 13.41 2.11 -4.16
C SER A 459 13.83 0.67 -3.90
N THR A 460 14.50 0.40 -2.78
CA THR A 460 14.95 -0.95 -2.42
C THR A 460 13.79 -1.85 -2.00
N MET A 461 12.73 -1.29 -1.40
CA MET A 461 11.50 -2.03 -1.10
C MET A 461 10.85 -2.57 -2.37
N LEU A 462 10.69 -1.76 -3.42
CA LEU A 462 10.12 -2.22 -4.70
C LEU A 462 10.98 -3.28 -5.39
N LYS A 463 12.32 -3.20 -5.24
CA LYS A 463 13.23 -4.24 -5.76
C LYS A 463 13.13 -5.56 -4.99
N LEU A 464 13.02 -5.48 -3.65
CA LEU A 464 12.94 -6.65 -2.78
C LEU A 464 11.58 -7.34 -2.84
N PHE A 465 10.52 -6.57 -3.06
CA PHE A 465 9.13 -7.02 -3.09
C PHE A 465 8.46 -6.53 -4.39
N PRO A 466 8.68 -7.20 -5.54
CA PRO A 466 8.16 -6.77 -6.85
C PRO A 466 6.63 -6.66 -6.92
N ASP A 467 5.92 -7.45 -6.13
CA ASP A 467 4.44 -7.41 -6.04
C ASP A 467 3.93 -6.26 -5.17
N ALA A 468 4.82 -5.55 -4.47
CA ALA A 468 4.45 -4.42 -3.65
C ALA A 468 4.25 -3.18 -4.52
N THR A 469 3.25 -2.39 -4.14
CA THR A 469 3.02 -1.06 -4.69
C THR A 469 3.26 0.00 -3.62
N ILE A 470 3.61 1.21 -4.03
CA ILE A 470 3.69 2.36 -3.14
C ILE A 470 2.27 2.73 -2.68
N SER A 471 2.09 2.93 -1.37
CA SER A 471 0.83 3.46 -0.83
C SER A 471 0.77 4.99 -0.88
N PRO A 472 -0.43 5.59 -0.82
CA PRO A 472 -0.58 7.04 -0.69
C PRO A 472 0.22 7.64 0.48
N ASN A 473 0.29 6.98 1.64
CA ASN A 473 1.08 7.48 2.78
C ASN A 473 2.59 7.43 2.52
N GLN A 474 3.09 6.38 1.87
CA GLN A 474 4.50 6.30 1.46
C GLN A 474 4.82 7.40 0.44
N HIS A 475 3.93 7.66 -0.52
CA HIS A 475 4.08 8.77 -1.47
C HIS A 475 4.04 10.14 -0.76
N LEU A 476 3.08 10.38 0.14
CA LEU A 476 3.00 11.63 0.91
C LEU A 476 4.24 11.85 1.79
N SER A 477 4.87 10.77 2.27
CA SER A 477 6.13 10.86 3.02
C SER A 477 7.25 11.46 2.17
N MET A 478 7.28 11.24 0.86
CA MET A 478 8.25 11.89 -0.03
C MET A 478 8.09 13.42 -0.10
N HIS A 479 6.92 13.95 0.28
CA HIS A 479 6.66 15.39 0.36
C HIS A 479 6.94 15.97 1.75
N LEU A 480 7.22 15.14 2.76
CA LEU A 480 7.39 15.58 4.15
C LEU A 480 8.52 16.61 4.31
N ALA A 481 9.58 16.48 3.50
CA ALA A 481 10.69 17.42 3.47
C ALA A 481 10.24 18.87 3.23
N THR A 482 9.24 19.09 2.37
CA THR A 482 8.67 20.42 2.12
C THR A 482 8.06 21.02 3.39
N PHE A 483 7.33 20.22 4.16
CA PHE A 483 6.71 20.68 5.40
C PHE A 483 7.74 20.87 6.53
N LEU A 484 8.81 20.06 6.56
CA LEU A 484 9.92 20.26 7.50
C LEU A 484 10.64 21.60 7.25
N ARG A 485 10.80 22.00 5.98
CA ARG A 485 11.38 23.30 5.62
C ARG A 485 10.45 24.46 6.00
N ASN A 486 9.14 24.31 5.77
CA ASN A 486 8.17 25.38 5.99
C ASN A 486 7.78 25.58 7.46
N PHE A 487 7.64 24.50 8.23
CA PHE A 487 7.10 24.53 9.60
C PHE A 487 8.08 24.06 10.67
N GLY A 488 9.28 23.65 10.27
CA GLY A 488 10.25 23.09 11.18
C GLY A 488 9.84 21.69 11.69
N PRO A 489 10.31 21.30 12.89
CA PRO A 489 10.15 19.94 13.39
C PRO A 489 8.68 19.57 13.65
N PRO A 490 8.25 18.32 13.37
CA PRO A 490 6.85 17.92 13.52
C PRO A 490 6.32 17.95 14.94
N HIS A 491 7.19 18.06 15.96
CA HIS A 491 6.72 18.23 17.33
C HIS A 491 5.83 19.48 17.51
N ALA A 492 6.06 20.52 16.72
CA ALA A 492 5.31 21.77 16.78
C ALA A 492 3.92 21.69 16.12
N TRP A 493 3.75 20.79 15.15
CA TRP A 493 2.56 20.78 14.30
C TRP A 493 1.91 19.39 14.14
N GLY A 494 2.47 18.29 14.63
CA GLY A 494 1.87 16.96 14.50
C GLY A 494 0.63 16.75 15.38
N THR A 495 -0.21 15.77 15.04
CA THR A 495 -1.54 15.56 15.66
C THR A 495 -1.52 14.91 17.05
N TRP A 496 -0.35 14.67 17.65
CA TRP A 496 -0.24 14.04 18.98
C TRP A 496 -1.05 14.77 20.06
N ALA A 497 -1.05 16.10 20.03
CA ALA A 497 -1.79 16.89 21.01
C ALA A 497 -3.30 16.83 20.78
N SER A 498 -3.75 16.85 19.52
CA SER A 498 -5.17 16.79 19.17
C SER A 498 -5.75 15.39 19.43
N GLU A 499 -5.01 14.32 19.16
CA GLU A 499 -5.42 12.94 19.50
C GLU A 499 -5.65 12.75 21.01
N ARG A 500 -4.77 13.31 21.85
CA ARG A 500 -4.98 13.29 23.31
C ARG A 500 -6.24 14.04 23.71
N MET A 501 -6.56 15.14 23.02
CA MET A 501 -7.80 15.88 23.25
C MET A 501 -9.02 15.08 22.78
N ASN A 502 -8.95 14.42 21.62
CA ASN A 502 -10.00 13.56 21.10
C ASN A 502 -10.31 12.43 22.09
N HIS A 503 -9.28 11.77 22.63
CA HIS A 503 -9.47 10.74 23.64
C HIS A 503 -10.15 11.29 24.90
N LEU A 504 -9.73 12.47 25.38
CA LEU A 504 -10.37 13.13 26.50
C LEU A 504 -11.85 13.47 26.23
N LEU A 505 -12.17 13.96 25.03
CA LEU A 505 -13.55 14.21 24.60
C LEU A 505 -14.37 12.93 24.56
N GLN A 506 -13.82 11.81 24.08
CA GLN A 506 -14.49 10.51 24.05
C GLN A 506 -14.82 9.97 25.46
N THR A 507 -14.08 10.37 26.51
CA THR A 507 -14.39 9.98 27.89
C THR A 507 -15.52 10.79 28.53
N VAL A 508 -15.97 11.86 27.90
CA VAL A 508 -17.08 12.67 28.41
C VAL A 508 -18.37 11.86 28.26
N LYS A 509 -18.98 11.48 29.39
CA LYS A 509 -20.30 10.86 29.40
C LYS A 509 -21.32 11.86 28.84
N THR A 510 -22.05 11.44 27.81
CA THR A 510 -23.09 12.23 27.15
C THR A 510 -24.35 11.39 27.02
N ASN A 511 -25.50 12.04 26.88
CA ASN A 511 -26.79 11.39 26.62
C ASN A 511 -27.05 11.17 25.11
N ALA A 512 -26.03 11.40 24.26
CA ALA A 512 -26.09 11.30 22.80
C ALA A 512 -27.16 12.17 22.11
N ARG A 513 -27.71 13.18 22.80
CA ARG A 513 -28.68 14.10 22.19
C ARG A 513 -27.94 15.18 21.39
N PHE A 514 -28.24 15.24 20.10
CA PHE A 514 -27.79 16.31 19.21
C PHE A 514 -28.22 17.68 19.76
N GLY A 515 -27.37 18.70 19.69
CA GLY A 515 -27.59 19.99 20.34
C GLY A 515 -27.04 20.04 21.77
N GLU A 516 -27.28 19.01 22.56
CA GLU A 516 -26.87 18.96 23.99
C GLU A 516 -25.47 18.35 24.18
N LEU A 517 -25.09 17.40 23.33
CA LEU A 517 -23.84 16.64 23.41
C LEU A 517 -22.63 17.55 23.24
N GLU A 518 -22.61 18.36 22.19
CA GLU A 518 -21.54 19.29 21.86
C GLU A 518 -21.40 20.36 22.95
N ILE A 519 -22.52 20.87 23.49
CA ILE A 519 -22.52 21.84 24.60
C ILE A 519 -21.92 21.19 25.86
N THR A 520 -22.28 19.94 26.15
CA THR A 520 -21.77 19.20 27.30
C THR A 520 -20.27 18.97 27.18
N MET A 521 -19.80 18.54 26.01
CA MET A 521 -18.36 18.38 25.72
C MET A 521 -17.62 19.71 25.87
N PHE A 522 -18.14 20.80 25.31
CA PHE A 522 -17.52 22.12 25.37
C PHE A 522 -17.41 22.63 26.82
N ARG A 523 -18.49 22.55 27.59
CA ARG A 523 -18.50 22.93 29.02
C ARG A 523 -17.48 22.11 29.82
N ARG A 524 -17.37 20.80 29.55
CA ARG A 524 -16.41 19.92 30.23
C ARG A 524 -14.96 20.32 29.90
N VAL A 525 -14.67 20.57 28.63
CA VAL A 525 -13.34 21.02 28.19
C VAL A 525 -12.97 22.37 28.82
N CYS A 526 -13.87 23.35 28.81
CA CYS A 526 -13.62 24.65 29.44
C CYS A 526 -13.36 24.52 30.95
N ARG A 527 -14.13 23.68 31.66
CA ARG A 527 -13.89 23.42 33.10
C ARG A 527 -12.52 22.77 33.33
N LEU A 528 -12.14 21.78 32.53
CA LEU A 528 -10.84 21.12 32.62
C LEU A 528 -9.68 22.08 32.31
N GLN A 529 -9.85 22.98 31.34
CA GLN A 529 -8.85 24.00 31.03
C GLN A 529 -8.66 24.99 32.19
N ARG A 530 -9.75 25.42 32.83
CA ARG A 530 -9.68 26.29 34.02
C ARG A 530 -8.98 25.59 35.18
N LEU A 531 -9.30 24.33 35.44
CA LEU A 531 -8.65 23.54 36.49
C LEU A 531 -7.15 23.31 36.24
N ARG A 532 -6.71 23.22 34.98
CA ARG A 532 -5.28 23.11 34.64
C ARG A 532 -4.52 24.44 34.70
N ALA A 533 -5.25 25.56 34.73
CA ALA A 533 -4.68 26.90 34.79
C ALA A 533 -4.61 27.45 36.22
N MET A 534 -5.34 26.83 37.16
CA MET A 534 -5.12 26.91 38.61
C MET A 534 -3.87 26.11 38.95
#